data_AF-A0A9Q5F080-F1
#
_entry.id   AF-A0A9Q5F080-F1
#
_cell.length_a   1.000
_cell.length_b   1.000
_cell.length_c   1.000
_cell.angle_alpha   90.00
_cell.angle_beta   90.00
_cell.angle_gamma   90.00
#
_symmetry.space_group_name_H-M   'P 1'
#
loop_
_entity.id
_entity.type
_entity.pdbx_description
1 polymer ?
#
loop_
_entity_poly.entity_id
_entity_poly.type
_entity_poly.pdbx_seq_one_letter_code
_entity_poly.pdbx_strand_id
1 'polypeptide(L)'
;MTDYVWKLEIEYPEGAVYPDDAPEWYAGCLRSDWAPKGWDPDDDYIERFQTERFIWPTVRKFYLSRSAAVDRAHLLESYGARARLLRSAPLTFEERRFKRPLRLIEGGAA
;
A
#
# COMPACT_ATOMS: atom_id res chain seq x y z
N MET A 1 -8.64 18.72 12.50
CA MET A 1 -7.61 17.66 12.54
C MET A 1 -8.33 16.35 12.34
N THR A 2 -7.79 15.38 11.57
CA THR A 2 -8.43 14.07 11.49
C THR A 2 -8.18 13.33 12.80
N ASP A 3 -9.24 13.09 13.58
CA ASP A 3 -9.12 12.42 14.88
C ASP A 3 -8.79 10.93 14.75
N TYR A 4 -8.73 10.39 13.54
CA TYR A 4 -8.55 8.98 13.27
C TYR A 4 -7.68 8.77 12.03
N VAL A 5 -7.05 7.61 11.97
CA VAL A 5 -6.45 7.07 10.73
C VAL A 5 -7.18 5.80 10.31
N TRP A 6 -7.09 5.52 9.02
CA TRP A 6 -7.64 4.31 8.43
C TRP A 6 -6.50 3.36 8.04
N LYS A 7 -6.71 2.06 8.20
CA LYS A 7 -5.79 1.01 7.76
C LYS A 7 -6.56 0.03 6.89
N LEU A 8 -5.89 -0.50 5.88
CA LEU A 8 -6.40 -1.63 5.11
C LEU A 8 -5.70 -2.91 5.57
N GLU A 9 -6.47 -3.96 5.81
CA GLU A 9 -5.97 -5.33 5.91
C GLU A 9 -6.39 -6.07 4.66
N ILE A 10 -5.42 -6.65 3.96
CA ILE A 10 -5.61 -7.24 2.65
C ILE A 10 -5.35 -8.73 2.74
N GLU A 11 -6.31 -9.50 2.24
CA GLU A 11 -6.18 -10.92 1.98
C GLU A 11 -6.07 -11.09 0.47
N TYR A 12 -4.90 -11.53 0.02
CA TYR A 12 -4.63 -11.72 -1.40
C TYR A 12 -5.21 -13.06 -1.89
N PRO A 13 -5.59 -13.15 -3.17
CA PRO A 13 -6.13 -14.39 -3.73
C PRO A 13 -5.10 -15.53 -3.68
N GLU A 14 -5.60 -16.75 -3.77
CA GLU A 14 -4.77 -17.96 -3.75
C GLU A 14 -3.68 -17.90 -4.84
N GLY A 15 -2.47 -18.27 -4.46
CA GLY A 15 -1.31 -18.25 -5.34
C GLY A 15 -0.73 -16.86 -5.62
N ALA A 16 -1.27 -15.76 -5.08
CA ALA A 16 -0.67 -14.43 -5.22
C ALA A 16 0.47 -14.17 -4.22
N VAL A 17 0.53 -14.96 -3.15
CA VAL A 17 1.56 -14.88 -2.11
C VAL A 17 2.30 -16.21 -2.07
N TYR A 18 3.62 -16.17 -1.88
CA TYR A 18 4.39 -17.39 -1.64
C TYR A 18 3.96 -18.03 -0.32
N PRO A 19 3.75 -19.34 -0.29
CA PRO A 19 3.37 -20.05 0.93
C PRO A 19 4.49 -19.99 1.98
N ASP A 20 4.16 -20.28 3.23
CA ASP A 20 5.10 -20.20 4.36
C ASP A 20 6.23 -21.25 4.30
N ASP A 21 6.06 -22.30 3.48
CA ASP A 21 7.08 -23.33 3.21
C ASP A 21 8.04 -22.96 2.06
N ALA A 22 7.84 -21.80 1.42
CA ALA A 22 8.79 -21.25 0.46
C ALA A 22 10.12 -20.87 1.16
N PRO A 23 11.23 -20.70 0.41
CA PRO A 23 12.46 -20.18 0.98
C PRO A 23 12.22 -18.91 1.81
N GLU A 24 12.91 -18.76 2.94
CA GLU A 24 12.65 -17.72 3.97
C GLU A 24 12.52 -16.30 3.41
N TRP A 25 13.28 -15.99 2.36
CA TRP A 25 13.31 -14.69 1.69
C TRP A 25 12.09 -14.43 0.78
N TYR A 26 11.29 -15.44 0.50
CA TYR A 26 10.05 -15.35 -0.27
C TYR A 26 8.78 -15.62 0.55
N ALA A 27 8.84 -16.38 1.64
CA ALA A 27 7.67 -16.69 2.45
C ALA A 27 6.85 -15.43 2.80
N GLY A 28 5.56 -15.42 2.47
CA GLY A 28 4.66 -14.29 2.70
C GLY A 28 4.84 -13.10 1.73
N CYS A 29 5.75 -13.17 0.77
CA CYS A 29 5.95 -12.13 -0.24
C CYS A 29 5.01 -12.32 -1.44
N LEU A 30 4.65 -11.20 -2.10
CA LEU A 30 3.84 -11.21 -3.30
C LEU A 30 4.61 -11.81 -4.47
N ARG A 31 3.94 -12.68 -5.22
CA ARG A 31 4.47 -13.35 -6.40
C ARG A 31 4.50 -12.40 -7.59
N SER A 32 5.68 -12.25 -8.18
CA SER A 32 5.88 -11.41 -9.37
C SER A 32 5.39 -12.05 -10.67
N ASP A 33 5.11 -13.36 -10.64
CA ASP A 33 4.59 -14.15 -11.76
C ASP A 33 3.06 -14.35 -11.68
N TRP A 34 2.43 -13.84 -10.62
CA TRP A 34 0.98 -13.88 -10.47
C TRP A 34 0.33 -12.67 -11.14
N ALA A 35 -0.79 -12.89 -11.82
CA ALA A 35 -1.63 -11.83 -12.37
C ALA A 35 -3.12 -12.20 -12.20
N PRO A 36 -4.01 -11.20 -12.10
CA PRO A 36 -5.45 -11.47 -12.04
C PRO A 36 -5.93 -12.13 -13.33
N LYS A 37 -6.99 -12.93 -13.24
CA LYS A 37 -7.53 -13.64 -14.41
C LYS A 37 -8.01 -12.65 -15.47
N GLY A 38 -7.50 -12.79 -16.69
CA GLY A 38 -7.83 -11.88 -17.80
C GLY A 38 -7.09 -10.54 -17.74
N TRP A 39 -6.06 -10.43 -16.89
CA TRP A 39 -5.13 -9.31 -16.93
C TRP A 39 -4.34 -9.32 -18.25
N ASP A 40 -4.38 -8.19 -18.94
CA ASP A 40 -3.62 -7.92 -20.15
C ASP A 40 -3.11 -6.47 -20.05
N PRO A 41 -1.79 -6.23 -19.98
CA PRO A 41 -1.26 -4.87 -19.89
C PRO A 41 -1.42 -4.15 -21.23
N ASP A 42 -1.93 -2.92 -21.20
CA ASP A 42 -1.96 -2.06 -22.38
C ASP A 42 -0.60 -1.40 -22.65
N ASP A 43 -0.46 -0.79 -23.84
CA ASP A 43 0.76 -0.11 -24.25
C ASP A 43 1.16 1.00 -23.25
N ASP A 44 0.19 1.75 -22.72
CA ASP A 44 0.41 2.80 -21.72
C ASP A 44 1.00 2.23 -20.41
N TYR A 45 0.53 1.07 -19.97
CA TYR A 45 1.05 0.36 -18.81
C TYR A 45 2.48 -0.09 -19.04
N ILE A 46 2.76 -0.69 -20.20
CA ILE A 46 4.10 -1.16 -20.56
C ILE A 46 5.08 0.02 -20.64
N GLU A 47 4.68 1.13 -21.27
CA GLU A 47 5.50 2.35 -21.32
C GLU A 47 5.79 2.90 -19.93
N ARG A 48 4.79 2.92 -19.04
CA ARG A 48 4.93 3.49 -17.70
C ARG A 48 5.77 2.62 -16.76
N PHE A 49 5.56 1.31 -16.77
CA PHE A 49 6.15 0.39 -15.81
C PHE A 49 7.32 -0.42 -16.38
N GLN A 50 7.57 -0.33 -17.68
CA GLN A 50 8.65 -1.02 -18.39
C GLN A 50 8.58 -2.55 -18.19
N THR A 51 7.36 -3.08 -18.04
CA THR A 51 7.11 -4.50 -17.83
C THR A 51 5.69 -4.88 -18.21
N GLU A 52 5.52 -6.11 -18.71
CA GLU A 52 4.22 -6.74 -18.93
C GLU A 52 3.68 -7.41 -17.65
N ARG A 53 4.50 -7.53 -16.60
CA ARG A 53 4.11 -8.19 -15.36
C ARG A 53 3.12 -7.33 -14.58
N PHE A 54 2.16 -8.02 -13.96
CA PHE A 54 1.24 -7.37 -13.04
C PHE A 54 1.99 -6.87 -11.80
N ILE A 55 1.75 -5.61 -11.45
CA ILE A 55 2.30 -4.99 -10.24
C ILE A 55 1.14 -4.67 -9.32
N TRP A 56 1.11 -5.30 -8.15
CA TRP A 56 0.12 -5.00 -7.13
C TRP A 56 0.17 -3.52 -6.72
N PRO A 57 -0.99 -2.82 -6.64
CA PRO A 57 -1.05 -1.48 -6.11
C PRO A 57 -0.50 -1.42 -4.68
N THR A 58 0.44 -0.52 -4.41
CA THR A 58 1.05 -0.39 -3.08
C THR A 58 0.02 0.00 -2.02
N VAL A 59 0.03 -0.66 -0.86
CA VAL A 59 -0.84 -0.32 0.28
C VAL A 59 -0.07 0.55 1.27
N ARG A 60 -0.70 1.63 1.74
CA ARG A 60 -0.09 2.50 2.77
C ARG A 60 -0.33 1.89 4.15
N LYS A 61 0.62 2.09 5.06
CA LYS A 61 0.46 1.69 6.47
C LYS A 61 -0.77 2.33 7.11
N PHE A 62 -0.99 3.62 6.84
CA PHE A 62 -2.15 4.39 7.30
C PHE A 62 -2.61 5.39 6.24
N TYR A 63 -3.92 5.65 6.21
CA TYR A 63 -4.59 6.63 5.38
C TYR A 63 -5.20 7.71 6.27
N LEU A 64 -4.94 8.98 5.92
CA LEU A 64 -5.52 10.14 6.63
C LEU A 64 -6.97 10.42 6.21
N SER A 65 -7.41 9.89 5.07
CA SER A 65 -8.76 10.07 4.55
C SER A 65 -9.45 8.72 4.36
N ARG A 66 -10.74 8.65 4.72
CA ARG A 66 -11.59 7.48 4.49
C ARG A 66 -11.75 7.20 3.00
N SER A 67 -12.04 8.22 2.19
CA SER A 67 -12.27 8.04 0.75
C SER A 67 -11.03 7.45 0.07
N ALA A 68 -9.85 7.99 0.36
CA ALA A 68 -8.60 7.47 -0.19
C ALA A 68 -8.33 6.00 0.20
N ALA A 69 -8.74 5.58 1.41
CA ALA A 69 -8.65 4.18 1.83
C ALA A 69 -9.67 3.30 1.08
N VAL A 70 -10.90 3.79 0.90
CA VAL A 70 -11.97 3.10 0.16
C VAL A 70 -11.61 2.95 -1.33
N ASP A 71 -11.13 4.00 -1.98
CA ASP A 71 -10.73 3.95 -3.39
C ASP A 71 -9.61 2.92 -3.59
N ARG A 72 -8.66 2.86 -2.65
CA ARG A 72 -7.61 1.83 -2.68
C ARG A 72 -8.15 0.43 -2.42
N ALA A 73 -9.10 0.28 -1.51
CA ALA A 73 -9.75 -1.01 -1.24
C ALA A 73 -10.45 -1.52 -2.51
N HIS A 74 -11.25 -0.68 -3.18
CA HIS A 74 -11.94 -1.05 -4.41
C HIS A 74 -10.99 -1.41 -5.55
N LEU A 75 -9.87 -0.69 -5.69
CA LEU A 75 -8.84 -1.04 -6.67
C LEU A 75 -8.20 -2.41 -6.39
N LEU A 76 -7.98 -2.76 -5.12
CA LEU A 76 -7.43 -4.08 -4.77
C LEU A 76 -8.47 -5.18 -4.98
N GLU A 77 -9.72 -4.90 -4.63
CA GLU A 77 -10.85 -5.83 -4.84
C GLU A 77 -11.14 -6.09 -6.31
N SER A 78 -10.95 -5.12 -7.21
CA SER A 78 -11.07 -5.34 -8.65
C SER A 78 -10.05 -6.32 -9.20
N TYR A 79 -8.92 -6.52 -8.50
CA TYR A 79 -7.90 -7.53 -8.84
C TYR A 79 -8.09 -8.85 -8.08
N GLY A 80 -9.22 -9.03 -7.37
CA GLY A 80 -9.55 -10.27 -6.68
C GLY A 80 -8.98 -10.41 -5.28
N ALA A 81 -8.35 -9.38 -4.71
CA ALA A 81 -8.04 -9.35 -3.29
C ALA A 81 -9.30 -9.06 -2.46
N ARG A 82 -9.26 -9.35 -1.16
CA ARG A 82 -10.30 -8.96 -0.21
C ARG A 82 -9.73 -7.92 0.74
N ALA A 83 -10.37 -6.76 0.80
CA ALA A 83 -9.94 -5.66 1.64
C ALA A 83 -10.84 -5.49 2.87
N ARG A 84 -10.24 -5.30 4.04
CA ARG A 84 -10.93 -4.94 5.29
C ARG A 84 -10.49 -3.53 5.68
N LEU A 85 -11.45 -2.61 5.73
CA LEU A 85 -11.23 -1.23 6.15
C LEU A 85 -11.35 -1.11 7.68
N LEU A 86 -10.26 -0.73 8.33
CA LEU A 86 -10.19 -0.51 9.77
C LEU A 86 -10.03 0.98 10.06
N ARG A 87 -10.65 1.43 11.15
CA ARG A 87 -10.49 2.78 11.72
C ARG A 87 -9.75 2.66 13.04
N SER A 88 -8.80 3.56 13.31
CA SER A 88 -8.15 3.64 14.62
C SER A 88 -9.13 4.09 15.71
N ALA A 89 -8.72 3.93 16.97
CA ALA A 89 -9.25 4.74 18.06
C ALA A 89 -8.89 6.23 17.85
N PRO A 90 -9.52 7.18 18.58
CA PRO A 90 -9.14 8.58 18.50
C PRO A 90 -7.65 8.75 18.76
N LEU A 91 -6.98 9.49 17.89
CA LEU A 91 -5.55 9.72 17.98
C LEU A 91 -5.26 10.81 19.01
N THR A 92 -4.47 10.45 20.01
CA THR A 92 -3.88 11.40 20.96
C THR A 92 -2.42 11.60 20.61
N PHE A 93 -2.04 12.82 20.28
CA PHE A 93 -0.66 13.17 19.96
C PHE A 93 -0.03 13.92 21.13
N GLU A 94 1.16 13.50 21.53
CA GLU A 94 1.98 14.20 22.52
C GLU A 94 3.13 14.91 21.81
N GLU A 95 3.37 16.16 22.18
CA GLU A 95 4.56 16.86 21.72
C GLU A 95 5.81 16.19 22.32
N ARG A 96 6.74 15.79 21.44
CA ARG A 96 8.03 15.28 21.85
C ARG A 96 9.13 16.16 21.30
N ARG A 97 10.07 16.54 22.16
CA ARG A 97 11.27 17.25 21.74
C ARG A 97 12.09 16.35 20.82
N PHE A 98 12.56 16.91 19.72
CA PHE A 98 13.50 16.20 18.85
C PHE A 98 14.79 15.89 19.64
N LYS A 99 15.31 14.66 19.51
CA LYS A 99 16.59 14.27 20.12
C LYS A 99 17.77 15.11 19.61
N ARG A 100 17.64 15.66 18.41
CA ARG A 100 18.57 16.63 17.82
C ARG A 100 17.77 17.86 17.43
N PRO A 101 18.26 19.08 17.70
CA PRO A 101 17.56 20.29 17.27
C PRO A 101 17.36 20.24 15.76
N LEU A 102 16.17 20.63 15.30
CA LEU A 102 15.92 20.83 13.87
C LEU A 102 16.94 21.85 13.37
N ARG A 103 17.77 21.46 12.42
CA ARG A 103 18.61 22.43 11.71
C ARG A 103 17.66 23.19 10.79
N LEU A 104 17.49 24.49 11.04
CA LEU A 104 16.91 25.36 10.03
C LEU A 104 17.82 25.28 8.80
N ILE A 105 17.28 24.80 7.69
CA ILE A 105 17.96 24.95 6.40
C ILE A 105 17.65 26.38 5.96
N GLU A 106 18.58 27.30 6.22
CA GLU A 106 18.56 28.64 5.62
C GLU A 106 18.81 28.50 4.12
N GLY A 107 17.75 28.35 3.33
CA GLY A 107 17.87 28.27 1.88
C GLY A 107 16.62 27.73 1.22
N GLY A 108 15.69 28.62 0.88
CA GLY A 108 14.50 28.22 0.15
C GLY A 108 13.46 29.31 -0.07
N ALA A 109 13.87 30.50 -0.51
CA ALA A 109 13.05 31.43 -1.28
C ALA A 109 13.94 32.58 -1.80
N ALA A 110 14.40 32.45 -3.04
CA ALA A 110 14.76 33.57 -3.90
C ALA A 110 14.23 33.24 -5.30
#